data_AF-A0A1Y2WTV9-F1
#
_entry.id   AF-A0A1Y2WTV9-F1
#
_cell.length_a   1.000
_cell.length_b   1.000
_cell.length_c   1.000
_cell.angle_alpha   90.00
_cell.angle_beta   90.00
_cell.angle_gamma   90.00
#
_symmetry.space_group_name_H-M   'P 1'
#
loop_
_entity.id
_entity.type
_entity.pdbx_description
1 polymer ?
#
loop_
_entity_poly.entity_id
_entity_poly.type
_entity_poly.pdbx_seq_one_letter_code
_entity_poly.pdbx_strand_id
1 'polypeptide(L)'
;MKFTYFLSAFLATLAAASPIATISDPAENTELVTRTDNVVESAELVARAPTVIESKEYEAIRAIHSDLKHDHYYYFYVTWPRGTVIQGDHETKAEIEKLRDTLGFDHIGIIVGKVTEKEAGTKKKPTIKKNFEARLYHMAKDTSGKSVLSMHTWEKKNDDHKPIRFGGVTNKRKHDAVAGNARQWIEDHPTYNVESNNCNSFVHNIVASL
;
A
#
# COMPACT_ATOMS: atom_id res chain seq x y z
N MET A 1 -43.27 23.85 -0.68
CA MET A 1 -43.13 23.14 -1.98
C MET A 1 -42.54 21.76 -1.66
N LYS A 2 -43.42 20.75 -1.50
CA LYS A 2 -43.60 19.59 -2.40
C LYS A 2 -42.33 18.75 -2.62
N PHE A 3 -42.36 17.57 -1.99
CA PHE A 3 -41.43 16.43 -2.06
C PHE A 3 -41.18 15.93 -3.48
N THR A 4 -39.98 15.42 -3.77
CA THR A 4 -39.84 14.12 -4.46
C THR A 4 -38.48 13.47 -4.22
N TYR A 5 -38.51 12.27 -3.64
CA TYR A 5 -37.45 11.27 -3.64
C TYR A 5 -37.58 10.42 -4.91
N PHE A 6 -36.47 10.10 -5.58
CA PHE A 6 -36.44 8.95 -6.49
C PHE A 6 -35.18 8.11 -6.23
N LEU A 7 -35.43 7.00 -5.54
CA LEU A 7 -34.57 5.84 -5.40
C LEU A 7 -34.90 4.90 -6.57
N SER A 8 -33.95 4.67 -7.48
CA SER A 8 -34.08 3.63 -8.50
C SER A 8 -32.97 2.60 -8.28
N ALA A 9 -33.35 1.49 -7.64
CA ALA A 9 -32.60 0.25 -7.63
C ALA A 9 -32.97 -0.53 -8.90
N PHE A 10 -31.99 -0.93 -9.70
CA PHE A 10 -32.17 -1.92 -10.75
C PHE A 10 -31.33 -3.15 -10.39
N LEU A 11 -31.99 -4.16 -9.84
CA LEU A 11 -31.49 -5.53 -9.81
C LEU A 11 -31.81 -6.17 -11.17
N ALA A 12 -30.78 -6.59 -11.89
CA ALA A 12 -30.93 -7.48 -13.05
C ALA A 12 -30.20 -8.79 -12.76
N THR A 13 -30.89 -9.73 -12.10
CA THR A 13 -30.54 -11.15 -12.09
C THR A 13 -31.16 -11.80 -13.32
N LEU A 14 -30.35 -12.03 -14.35
CA LEU A 14 -30.75 -12.89 -15.47
C LEU A 14 -30.32 -14.33 -15.14
N ALA A 15 -31.26 -15.11 -14.62
CA ALA A 15 -31.15 -16.56 -14.54
C ALA A 15 -31.53 -17.14 -15.91
N ALA A 16 -30.55 -17.64 -16.66
CA ALA A 16 -30.81 -18.49 -17.82
C ALA A 16 -30.74 -19.95 -17.35
N ALA A 17 -31.91 -20.54 -17.10
CA ALA A 17 -32.05 -21.98 -17.00
C ALA A 17 -31.91 -22.57 -18.42
N SER A 18 -30.87 -23.37 -18.63
CA SER A 18 -30.72 -24.19 -19.83
C SER A 18 -31.67 -25.39 -19.78
N PRO A 19 -32.30 -25.80 -20.89
CA PRO A 19 -33.14 -26.99 -20.92
C PRO A 19 -32.26 -28.25 -20.75
N ILE A 20 -32.63 -29.07 -19.76
CA ILE A 20 -32.16 -30.45 -19.62
C ILE A 20 -32.78 -31.23 -20.78
N ALA A 21 -31.95 -31.78 -21.67
CA ALA A 21 -32.40 -32.72 -22.67
C ALA A 21 -32.80 -34.04 -21.97
N THR A 22 -34.08 -34.38 -22.08
CA THR A 22 -34.61 -35.69 -21.70
C THR A 22 -34.02 -36.76 -22.61
N ILE A 23 -33.22 -37.68 -22.06
CA ILE A 23 -32.81 -38.90 -22.76
C ILE A 23 -33.96 -39.91 -22.61
N SER A 24 -34.68 -40.15 -23.70
CA SER A 24 -35.56 -41.31 -23.82
C SER A 24 -34.75 -42.52 -24.29
N ASP A 25 -35.01 -43.64 -23.65
CA ASP A 25 -34.27 -44.91 -23.65
C ASP A 25 -34.55 -45.77 -24.93
N PRO A 26 -34.09 -47.03 -25.05
CA PRO A 26 -33.09 -47.44 -26.04
C PRO A 26 -33.63 -48.43 -27.09
N ALA A 27 -33.04 -48.46 -28.30
CA ALA A 27 -33.05 -49.65 -29.14
C ALA A 27 -32.02 -49.53 -30.28
N GLU A 28 -31.46 -50.68 -30.62
CA GLU A 28 -30.88 -51.02 -31.93
C GLU A 28 -29.37 -50.81 -32.17
N ASN A 29 -28.62 -51.72 -31.55
CA ASN A 29 -27.51 -52.49 -32.14
C ASN A 29 -27.25 -52.28 -33.65
N THR A 30 -26.23 -51.49 -33.96
CA THR A 30 -25.40 -51.64 -35.16
C THR A 30 -23.94 -51.42 -34.79
N GLU A 31 -23.11 -52.42 -35.05
CA GLU A 31 -21.65 -52.36 -34.95
C GLU A 31 -21.11 -51.26 -35.87
N LEU A 32 -20.44 -50.27 -35.29
CA LEU A 32 -19.37 -49.54 -35.97
C LEU A 32 -18.14 -49.53 -35.06
N VAL A 33 -17.21 -50.44 -35.36
CA VAL A 33 -15.83 -50.35 -34.88
C VAL A 33 -15.16 -49.22 -35.64
N THR A 34 -15.24 -48.01 -35.09
CA THR A 34 -14.33 -46.91 -35.45
C THR A 34 -13.32 -46.74 -34.34
N ARG A 35 -12.11 -47.26 -34.61
CA ARG A 35 -10.86 -46.83 -33.97
C ARG A 35 -10.76 -45.32 -34.22
N THR A 36 -10.99 -44.52 -33.20
CA THR A 36 -10.68 -43.09 -33.22
C THR A 36 -9.60 -42.87 -32.18
N ASP A 37 -8.41 -42.67 -32.73
CA ASP A 37 -7.20 -42.27 -32.04
C ASP A 37 -7.46 -41.08 -31.12
N ASN A 38 -6.74 -41.10 -29.99
CA ASN A 38 -6.49 -39.96 -29.11
C ASN A 38 -7.74 -39.21 -28.70
N VAL A 39 -8.22 -39.57 -27.51
CA VAL A 39 -8.91 -38.65 -26.60
C VAL A 39 -8.24 -37.28 -26.76
N VAL A 40 -8.90 -36.40 -27.50
CA VAL A 40 -8.63 -34.98 -27.48
C VAL A 40 -8.82 -34.64 -26.02
N GLU A 41 -7.69 -34.45 -25.34
CA GLU A 41 -7.61 -33.79 -24.06
C GLU A 41 -8.40 -32.50 -24.26
N SER A 42 -9.69 -32.58 -23.94
CA SER A 42 -10.52 -31.43 -23.70
C SER A 42 -9.90 -30.85 -22.46
N ALA A 43 -8.84 -30.07 -22.70
CA ALA A 43 -8.20 -29.21 -21.74
C ALA A 43 -9.26 -28.18 -21.38
N GLU A 44 -10.23 -28.62 -20.60
CA GLU A 44 -11.02 -27.80 -19.73
C GLU A 44 -9.96 -27.04 -18.94
N LEU A 45 -9.74 -25.79 -19.36
CA LEU A 45 -8.90 -24.84 -18.68
C LEU A 45 -9.55 -24.64 -17.32
N VAL A 46 -9.27 -25.55 -16.38
CA VAL A 46 -9.58 -25.38 -14.97
C VAL A 46 -8.91 -24.06 -14.62
N ALA A 47 -9.73 -23.04 -14.41
CA ALA A 47 -9.27 -21.69 -14.14
C ALA A 47 -8.41 -21.75 -12.87
N ARG A 48 -7.09 -21.79 -13.06
CA ARG A 48 -6.14 -21.91 -11.97
C ARG A 48 -6.25 -20.67 -11.11
N ALA A 49 -6.40 -20.84 -9.80
CA ALA A 49 -6.36 -19.71 -8.87
C ALA A 49 -5.05 -18.92 -9.07
N PRO A 50 -5.10 -17.58 -9.06
CA PRO A 50 -3.92 -16.76 -9.31
C PRO A 50 -2.86 -16.96 -8.24
N THR A 51 -1.59 -17.03 -8.65
CA THR A 51 -0.47 -16.96 -7.72
C THR A 51 -0.33 -15.53 -7.20
N VAL A 52 -0.27 -15.35 -5.87
CA VAL A 52 -0.03 -14.04 -5.26
C VAL A 52 1.47 -13.78 -5.15
N ILE A 53 1.91 -12.62 -5.62
CA ILE A 53 3.28 -12.12 -5.52
C ILE A 53 3.22 -10.82 -4.72
N GLU A 54 3.92 -10.76 -3.59
CA GLU A 54 3.98 -9.58 -2.73
C GLU A 54 5.28 -8.81 -3.00
N SER A 55 5.21 -7.47 -3.02
CA SER A 55 6.41 -6.64 -2.99
C SER A 55 7.04 -6.62 -1.61
N LYS A 56 8.32 -6.23 -1.51
CA LYS A 56 9.01 -6.11 -0.22
C LYS A 56 8.37 -5.05 0.67
N GLU A 57 7.86 -3.97 0.07
CA GLU A 57 7.14 -2.90 0.75
C GLU A 57 5.85 -3.44 1.37
N TYR A 58 5.08 -4.22 0.60
CA TYR A 58 3.84 -4.83 1.07
C TYR A 58 4.10 -5.86 2.17
N GLU A 59 5.09 -6.74 1.99
CA GLU A 59 5.50 -7.71 3.01
C GLU A 59 5.90 -7.02 4.31
N ALA A 60 6.68 -5.94 4.23
CA ALA A 60 7.15 -5.19 5.38
C ALA A 60 5.99 -4.55 6.17
N ILE A 61 5.02 -3.92 5.50
CA ILE A 61 3.88 -3.33 6.21
C ILE A 61 2.87 -4.38 6.68
N ARG A 62 2.70 -5.51 5.96
CA ARG A 62 1.83 -6.62 6.35
C ARG A 62 2.29 -7.29 7.63
N ALA A 63 3.60 -7.38 7.84
CA ALA A 63 4.19 -7.87 9.08
C ALA A 63 3.84 -7.01 10.30
N ILE A 64 3.49 -5.73 10.09
CA ILE A 64 3.15 -4.76 11.14
C ILE A 64 1.63 -4.64 11.31
N HIS A 65 0.90 -4.65 10.22
CA HIS A 65 -0.56 -4.58 10.19
C HIS A 65 -1.08 -5.53 9.10
N SER A 66 -1.69 -6.64 9.50
CA SER A 66 -2.06 -7.71 8.58
C SER A 66 -3.36 -7.47 7.80
N ASP A 67 -4.26 -6.60 8.27
CA ASP A 67 -5.57 -6.30 7.65
C ASP A 67 -5.47 -5.22 6.56
N LEU A 68 -4.55 -5.43 5.61
CA LEU A 68 -4.34 -4.51 4.48
C LEU A 68 -5.37 -4.76 3.38
N LYS A 69 -6.11 -3.71 3.03
CA LYS A 69 -7.20 -3.74 2.06
C LYS A 69 -6.75 -3.11 0.75
N HIS A 70 -7.10 -3.76 -0.35
CA HIS A 70 -6.92 -3.18 -1.69
C HIS A 70 -7.54 -1.78 -1.76
N ASP A 71 -6.86 -0.88 -2.46
CA ASP A 71 -7.27 0.50 -2.68
C ASP A 71 -7.44 1.37 -1.42
N HIS A 72 -6.94 0.90 -0.27
CA HIS A 72 -6.89 1.67 0.97
C HIS A 72 -5.53 2.33 1.19
N TYR A 73 -5.58 3.43 1.95
CA TYR A 73 -4.44 4.28 2.24
C TYR A 73 -4.06 4.17 3.71
N TYR A 74 -2.76 4.08 3.97
CA TYR A 74 -2.22 3.84 5.31
C TYR A 74 -1.02 4.74 5.55
N TYR A 75 -0.74 5.03 6.80
CA TYR A 75 0.49 5.66 7.21
C TYR A 75 1.16 4.95 8.37
N PHE A 76 2.49 5.01 8.39
CA PHE A 76 3.35 4.36 9.35
C PHE A 76 4.43 5.33 9.82
N TYR A 77 4.76 5.27 11.10
CA TYR A 77 5.93 5.94 11.65
C TYR A 77 7.17 5.11 11.38
N VAL A 78 8.26 5.76 10.99
CA VAL A 78 9.59 5.13 10.91
C VAL A 78 10.56 5.93 11.77
N THR A 79 11.31 5.24 12.61
CA THR A 79 12.29 5.88 13.52
C THR A 79 13.70 5.42 13.18
N TRP A 80 14.66 6.33 13.32
CA TRP A 80 16.07 6.01 13.20
C TRP A 80 16.61 5.73 14.61
N PRO A 81 17.17 4.53 14.86
CA PRO A 81 17.72 4.19 16.15
C PRO A 81 19.02 4.96 16.42
N ARG A 82 19.47 4.89 17.67
CA ARG A 82 20.67 5.58 18.15
C ARG A 82 21.89 5.35 17.25
N GLY A 83 22.58 6.44 16.91
CA GLY A 83 23.84 6.42 16.17
C GLY A 83 23.65 6.20 14.67
N THR A 84 22.42 6.21 14.17
CA THR A 84 22.17 6.12 12.73
C THR A 84 22.51 7.46 12.09
N VAL A 85 23.42 7.43 11.12
CA VAL A 85 23.73 8.61 10.31
C VAL A 85 22.60 8.85 9.32
N ILE A 86 22.06 10.05 9.31
CA ILE A 86 21.02 10.48 8.38
C ILE A 86 21.69 11.34 7.33
N GLN A 87 21.67 10.88 6.09
CA GLN A 87 22.31 11.59 5.00
C GLN A 87 21.67 12.95 4.80
N GLY A 88 22.52 13.99 4.76
CA GLY A 88 22.08 15.38 4.61
C GLY A 88 21.56 16.02 5.89
N ASP A 89 21.61 15.32 7.03
CA ASP A 89 21.28 15.89 8.32
C ASP A 89 22.53 16.42 9.04
N HIS A 90 22.41 17.63 9.57
CA HIS A 90 23.48 18.39 10.18
C HIS A 90 23.13 18.83 11.61
N GLU A 91 22.22 18.10 12.26
CA GLU A 91 22.07 18.19 13.71
C GLU A 91 23.39 17.89 14.41
N THR A 92 23.72 18.75 15.37
CA THR A 92 24.89 18.56 16.22
C THR A 92 24.66 17.40 17.19
N LYS A 93 25.74 16.81 17.69
CA LYS A 93 25.64 15.72 18.67
C LYS A 93 24.79 16.10 19.90
N ALA A 94 24.91 17.34 20.38
CA ALA A 94 24.14 17.83 21.53
C ALA A 94 22.63 17.97 21.22
N GLU A 95 22.29 18.36 19.99
CA GLU A 95 20.91 18.44 19.51
C GLU A 95 20.27 17.05 19.45
N ILE A 96 20.97 16.07 18.85
CA ILE A 96 20.50 14.68 18.77
C ILE A 96 20.36 14.06 20.17
N GLU A 97 21.32 14.31 21.07
CA GLU A 97 21.23 13.83 22.47
C GLU A 97 19.99 14.38 23.18
N LYS A 98 19.69 15.68 23.00
CA LYS A 98 18.51 16.31 23.58
C LYS A 98 17.19 15.75 23.01
N LEU A 99 17.11 15.56 21.69
CA LEU A 99 15.96 14.90 21.06
C LEU A 99 15.77 13.50 21.60
N ARG A 100 16.85 12.73 21.69
CA ARG A 100 16.82 11.36 22.18
C ARG A 100 16.33 11.26 23.62
N ASP A 101 16.81 12.12 24.51
CA ASP A 101 16.39 12.12 25.91
C ASP A 101 14.89 12.44 26.05
N THR A 102 14.34 13.17 25.09
CA THR A 102 12.91 13.55 25.06
C THR A 102 12.02 12.52 24.38
N LEU A 103 12.49 11.91 23.27
CA LEU A 103 11.67 11.16 22.33
C LEU A 103 12.01 9.66 22.24
N GLY A 104 13.20 9.26 22.71
CA GLY A 104 13.66 7.87 22.68
C GLY A 104 14.22 7.39 21.33
N PHE A 105 14.37 8.28 20.34
CA PHE A 105 14.96 8.01 19.03
C PHE A 105 15.80 9.20 18.56
N ASP A 106 16.70 8.98 17.60
CA ASP A 106 17.52 10.06 17.03
C ASP A 106 16.74 10.84 15.97
N HIS A 107 15.83 10.17 15.24
CA HIS A 107 15.01 10.81 14.21
C HIS A 107 13.71 10.06 13.92
N ILE A 108 12.74 10.76 13.33
CA ILE A 108 11.47 10.20 12.90
C ILE A 108 11.06 10.71 11.52
N GLY A 109 10.39 9.84 10.78
CA GLY A 109 9.72 10.13 9.52
C GLY A 109 8.38 9.44 9.45
N ILE A 110 7.64 9.74 8.39
CA ILE A 110 6.34 9.14 8.11
C ILE A 110 6.31 8.54 6.70
N ILE A 111 5.89 7.29 6.62
CA ILE A 111 5.61 6.59 5.38
C ILE A 111 4.12 6.71 5.13
N VAL A 112 3.71 7.25 3.98
CA VAL A 112 2.30 7.37 3.59
C VAL A 112 2.12 6.74 2.22
N GLY A 113 1.15 5.84 2.08
CA GLY A 113 0.99 5.10 0.83
C GLY A 113 -0.35 4.40 0.66
N LYS A 114 -0.47 3.70 -0.46
CA LYS A 114 -1.66 2.98 -0.91
C LYS A 114 -1.34 1.51 -1.17
N VAL A 115 -2.21 0.62 -0.73
CA VAL A 115 -2.16 -0.79 -1.14
C VAL A 115 -2.72 -0.90 -2.56
N THR A 116 -1.91 -1.44 -3.48
CA THR A 116 -2.32 -1.68 -4.87
C THR A 116 -2.26 -3.16 -5.18
N GLU A 117 -3.21 -3.63 -6.00
CA GLU A 117 -3.21 -4.98 -6.56
C GLU A 117 -3.28 -4.86 -8.08
N LYS A 118 -2.43 -5.60 -8.78
CA LYS A 118 -2.40 -5.63 -10.25
C LYS A 118 -2.45 -7.06 -10.73
N GLU A 119 -3.45 -7.39 -11.54
CA GLU A 119 -3.48 -8.65 -12.26
C GLU A 119 -2.37 -8.69 -13.31
N ALA A 120 -1.68 -9.83 -13.41
CA ALA A 120 -0.59 -10.05 -14.33
C ALA A 120 -0.50 -11.54 -14.71
N GLY A 121 0.46 -11.88 -15.58
CA GLY A 121 0.72 -13.25 -15.99
C GLY A 121 -0.10 -13.66 -17.21
N THR A 122 -0.17 -14.97 -17.46
CA THR A 122 -0.89 -15.53 -18.62
C THR A 122 -2.17 -16.20 -18.16
N LYS A 123 -3.13 -16.43 -19.06
CA LYS A 123 -4.37 -17.18 -18.73
C LYS A 123 -4.10 -18.54 -18.08
N LYS A 124 -3.00 -19.22 -18.44
CA LYS A 124 -2.59 -20.52 -17.87
C LYS A 124 -1.87 -20.40 -16.52
N LYS A 125 -1.33 -19.21 -16.22
CA LYS A 125 -0.59 -18.89 -14.99
C LYS A 125 -0.95 -17.47 -14.55
N PRO A 126 -2.20 -17.25 -14.10
CA PRO A 126 -2.62 -15.93 -13.64
C PRO A 126 -1.88 -15.58 -12.36
N THR A 127 -1.58 -14.29 -12.16
CA THR A 127 -0.88 -13.79 -10.97
C THR A 127 -1.52 -12.50 -10.49
N ILE A 128 -1.54 -12.29 -9.17
CA ILE A 128 -1.91 -11.03 -8.54
C ILE A 128 -0.66 -10.47 -7.87
N LYS A 129 -0.25 -9.27 -8.29
CA LYS A 129 0.86 -8.55 -7.66
C LYS A 129 0.31 -7.57 -6.63
N LYS A 130 0.62 -7.78 -5.36
CA LYS A 130 0.29 -6.87 -4.27
C LYS A 130 1.47 -5.96 -3.97
N ASN A 131 1.22 -4.65 -3.84
CA ASN A 131 2.24 -3.66 -3.55
C ASN A 131 1.74 -2.65 -2.51
N PHE A 132 2.66 -1.97 -1.85
CA PHE A 132 2.39 -0.76 -1.08
C PHE A 132 3.16 0.39 -1.70
N GLU A 133 2.48 1.17 -2.53
CA GLU A 133 3.06 2.32 -3.22
C GLU A 133 3.07 3.51 -2.24
N ALA A 134 4.24 3.86 -1.73
CA ALA A 134 4.38 4.82 -0.63
C ALA A 134 5.53 5.80 -0.81
N ARG A 135 5.46 6.91 -0.08
CA ARG A 135 6.53 7.89 0.04
C ARG A 135 6.92 8.07 1.51
N LEU A 136 8.21 8.26 1.74
CA LEU A 136 8.76 8.61 3.04
C LEU A 136 9.00 10.12 3.09
N TYR A 137 8.46 10.75 4.12
CA TYR A 137 8.63 12.16 4.43
C TYR A 137 9.37 12.29 5.76
N HIS A 138 10.42 13.09 5.78
CA HIS A 138 11.05 13.54 7.02
C HIS A 138 11.65 14.93 6.82
N MET A 139 11.78 15.67 7.91
CA MET A 139 12.51 16.93 7.94
C MET A 139 13.91 16.66 8.49
N ALA A 140 14.93 17.34 7.97
CA ALA A 140 16.30 17.32 8.49
C ALA A 140 16.83 18.75 8.65
N LYS A 141 18.00 18.90 9.26
CA LYS A 141 18.70 20.19 9.38
C LYS A 141 19.82 20.26 8.33
N ASP A 142 19.90 21.35 7.57
CA ASP A 142 21.03 21.58 6.66
C ASP A 142 22.25 22.21 7.36
N THR A 143 23.36 22.37 6.63
CA THR A 143 24.60 22.98 7.14
C THR A 143 24.45 24.43 7.60
N SER A 144 23.41 25.14 7.13
CA SER A 144 23.09 26.51 7.51
C SER A 144 22.12 26.59 8.68
N GLY A 145 21.71 25.44 9.24
CA GLY A 145 20.72 25.33 10.31
C GLY A 145 19.27 25.51 9.86
N LYS A 146 19.00 25.43 8.55
CA LYS A 146 17.64 25.51 8.01
C LYS A 146 16.96 24.15 8.00
N SER A 147 15.64 24.18 8.07
CA SER A 147 14.79 23.01 7.87
C SER A 147 14.81 22.61 6.41
N VAL A 148 15.00 21.33 6.12
CA VAL A 148 14.90 20.78 4.77
C VAL A 148 13.95 19.60 4.70
N LEU A 149 13.09 19.57 3.68
CA LEU A 149 12.24 18.43 3.39
C LEU A 149 13.02 17.35 2.64
N SER A 150 13.07 16.15 3.21
CA SER A 150 13.40 14.93 2.47
C SER A 150 12.11 14.19 2.14
N MET A 151 11.88 13.98 0.85
CA MET A 151 10.72 13.26 0.33
C MET A 151 11.14 12.35 -0.83
N HIS A 152 11.05 11.04 -0.64
CA HIS A 152 11.40 10.05 -1.66
C HIS A 152 10.40 8.90 -1.67
N THR A 153 10.35 8.16 -2.79
CA THR A 153 9.62 6.89 -2.83
C THR A 153 10.18 5.97 -1.76
N TRP A 154 9.30 5.39 -0.94
CA TRP A 154 9.73 4.45 0.08
C TRP A 154 9.98 3.09 -0.56
N GLU A 155 11.20 2.60 -0.38
CA GLU A 155 11.62 1.28 -0.86
C GLU A 155 12.16 0.49 0.33
N LYS A 156 11.66 -0.74 0.53
CA LYS A 156 12.15 -1.59 1.60
C LYS A 156 13.46 -2.25 1.16
N LYS A 157 14.57 -1.73 1.64
CA LYS A 157 15.89 -2.36 1.47
C LYS A 157 16.09 -3.51 2.46
N ASN A 158 16.91 -4.48 2.10
CA ASN A 158 17.14 -5.68 2.92
C ASN A 158 17.89 -5.35 4.23
N ASP A 159 18.79 -4.37 4.17
CA ASP A 159 19.59 -3.84 5.28
C ASP A 159 18.88 -2.77 6.09
N ASP A 160 17.65 -2.39 5.70
CA ASP A 160 16.87 -1.40 6.44
C ASP A 160 16.22 -2.02 7.68
N HIS A 161 16.85 -1.85 8.83
CA HIS A 161 16.36 -2.31 10.14
C HIS A 161 15.66 -1.22 10.95
N LYS A 162 15.27 -0.10 10.33
CA LYS A 162 14.57 0.97 11.04
C LYS A 162 13.24 0.47 11.60
N PRO A 163 12.95 0.69 12.89
CA PRO A 163 11.65 0.33 13.45
C PRO A 163 10.52 1.10 12.76
N ILE A 164 9.52 0.36 12.30
CA ILE A 164 8.30 0.89 11.69
C ILE A 164 7.12 0.53 12.58
N ARG A 165 6.21 1.48 12.81
CA ARG A 165 4.99 1.29 13.59
C ARG A 165 3.78 1.75 12.79
N PHE A 166 2.68 1.00 12.91
CA PHE A 166 1.41 1.40 12.35
C PHE A 166 0.95 2.73 12.96
N GLY A 167 0.60 3.70 12.11
CA GLY A 167 0.05 4.97 12.53
C GLY A 167 -1.46 5.01 12.36
N GLY A 168 -1.96 4.63 11.19
CA GLY A 168 -3.40 4.57 10.95
C GLY A 168 -3.80 4.42 9.50
N VAL A 169 -5.11 4.47 9.28
CA VAL A 169 -5.74 4.52 7.96
C VAL A 169 -5.98 5.98 7.59
N THR A 170 -5.79 6.33 6.32
CA THR A 170 -6.14 7.64 5.76
C THR A 170 -6.96 7.46 4.48
N ASN A 171 -7.15 8.53 3.69
CA ASN A 171 -7.87 8.48 2.43
C ASN A 171 -7.08 9.17 1.30
N LYS A 172 -7.51 8.95 0.06
CA LYS A 172 -6.89 9.51 -1.14
C LYS A 172 -6.66 11.03 -1.04
N ARG A 173 -7.68 11.78 -0.63
CA ARG A 173 -7.61 13.26 -0.56
C ARG A 173 -6.49 13.71 0.37
N LYS A 174 -6.41 13.10 1.56
CA LYS A 174 -5.40 13.44 2.56
C LYS A 174 -4.00 12.96 2.16
N HIS A 175 -3.89 11.73 1.64
CA HIS A 175 -2.66 11.21 1.04
C HIS A 175 -2.08 12.16 -0.02
N ASP A 176 -2.92 12.62 -0.95
CA ASP A 176 -2.49 13.48 -2.06
C ASP A 176 -2.06 14.89 -1.56
N ALA A 177 -2.59 15.33 -0.42
CA ALA A 177 -2.25 16.61 0.19
C ALA A 177 -0.93 16.60 0.98
N VAL A 178 -0.43 15.43 1.42
CA VAL A 178 0.76 15.33 2.29
C VAL A 178 1.97 16.06 1.72
N ALA A 179 2.25 15.89 0.42
CA ALA A 179 3.40 16.53 -0.20
C ALA A 179 3.27 18.07 -0.27
N GLY A 180 2.06 18.61 -0.32
CA GLY A 180 1.80 20.04 -0.22
C GLY A 180 2.02 20.51 1.21
N ASN A 181 1.39 19.85 2.18
CA ASN A 181 1.48 20.18 3.61
C ASN A 181 2.93 20.11 4.12
N ALA A 182 3.70 19.10 3.69
CA ALA A 182 5.10 18.96 4.05
C ALA A 182 5.97 20.11 3.52
N ARG A 183 5.70 20.60 2.30
CA ARG A 183 6.42 21.78 1.75
C ARG A 183 6.02 23.05 2.48
N GLN A 184 4.72 23.25 2.68
CA GLN A 184 4.19 24.40 3.41
C GLN A 184 4.80 24.49 4.81
N TRP A 185 4.94 23.37 5.53
CA TRP A 185 5.57 23.37 6.84
C TRP A 185 7.01 23.93 6.80
N ILE A 186 7.83 23.48 5.84
CA ILE A 186 9.21 23.96 5.70
C ILE A 186 9.26 25.44 5.34
N GLU A 187 8.33 25.90 4.50
CA GLU A 187 8.21 27.33 4.15
C GLU A 187 7.84 28.18 5.37
N ASP A 188 6.88 27.71 6.18
CA ASP A 188 6.42 28.40 7.39
C ASP A 188 7.44 28.31 8.54
N HIS A 189 8.29 27.28 8.55
CA HIS A 189 9.27 26.99 9.61
C HIS A 189 10.68 26.80 9.03
N PRO A 190 11.29 27.86 8.47
CA PRO A 190 12.52 27.74 7.70
C PRO A 190 13.77 27.41 8.54
N THR A 191 13.74 27.62 9.85
CA THR A 191 14.88 27.39 10.75
C THR A 191 14.63 26.20 11.66
N TYR A 192 15.58 25.28 11.69
CA TYR A 192 15.51 24.09 12.54
C TYR A 192 15.68 24.47 14.01
N ASN A 193 14.87 23.88 14.88
CA ASN A 193 14.97 24.05 16.32
C ASN A 193 14.60 22.76 17.06
N VAL A 194 15.54 22.22 17.84
CA VAL A 194 15.35 20.97 18.59
C VAL A 194 14.16 20.99 19.54
N GLU A 195 13.76 22.15 20.09
CA GLU A 195 12.65 22.22 21.04
C GLU A 195 11.29 22.38 20.36
N SER A 196 11.20 23.18 19.29
CA SER A 196 9.93 23.64 18.73
C SER A 196 9.70 23.34 17.25
N ASN A 197 10.76 23.12 16.46
CA ASN A 197 10.68 22.83 15.03
C ASN A 197 11.72 21.77 14.64
N ASN A 198 11.41 20.52 14.93
CA ASN A 198 12.26 19.36 14.72
C ASN A 198 11.53 18.27 13.91
N CYS A 199 12.22 17.17 13.60
CA CYS A 199 11.66 16.07 12.82
C CYS A 199 10.35 15.51 13.43
N ASN A 200 10.21 15.53 14.76
CA ASN A 200 9.02 15.08 15.46
C ASN A 200 7.84 16.06 15.29
N SER A 201 8.03 17.36 15.53
CA SER A 201 6.96 18.35 15.34
C SER A 201 6.45 18.36 13.89
N PHE A 202 7.36 18.21 12.93
CA PHE A 202 7.03 18.05 11.51
C PHE A 202 6.13 16.83 11.26
N VAL A 203 6.53 15.64 11.76
CA VAL A 203 5.73 14.42 11.59
C VAL A 203 4.36 14.55 12.26
N HIS A 204 4.29 15.13 13.46
CA HIS A 204 3.02 15.37 14.15
C HIS A 204 2.09 16.29 13.36
N ASN A 205 2.63 17.34 12.73
CA ASN A 205 1.84 18.22 11.87
C ASN A 205 1.27 17.48 10.65
N ILE A 206 2.09 16.68 9.97
CA ILE A 206 1.63 15.87 8.84
C ILE A 206 0.50 14.93 9.28
N VAL A 207 0.69 14.21 10.40
CA VAL A 207 -0.31 13.27 10.92
C VAL A 207 -1.62 13.97 11.26
N ALA A 208 -1.58 15.18 11.82
CA ALA A 208 -2.80 15.95 12.09
C ALA A 208 -3.63 16.25 10.83
N SER A 209 -3.01 16.18 9.65
CA SER A 209 -3.66 16.35 8.35
C SER A 209 -4.10 15.04 7.67
N LEU A 210 -3.73 13.86 8.22
CA LEU A 210 -4.05 12.51 7.73
C LEU A 210 -5.33 11.92 8.32
#